data_AF-A0A7S4GFH6-F1
#
_entry.id   AF-A0A7S4GFH6-F1
#
_cell.length_a   1.000
_cell.length_b   1.000
_cell.length_c   1.000
_cell.angle_alpha   90.00
_cell.angle_beta   90.00
_cell.angle_gamma   90.00
#
_symmetry.space_group_name_H-M   'P 1'
#
loop_
_entity.id
_entity.type
_entity.pdbx_description
1 polymer ?
#
loop_
_entity_poly.entity_id
_entity_poly.type
_entity_poly.pdbx_seq_one_letter_code
_entity_poly.pdbx_strand_id
1 'polypeptide(L)'
;SHAHHCAFEIDEMPKPKGKWESKPEDWGLGWLAVILGVISLYLYLTTKNPRRRRRQLPGSGPRQGNATNAASSSTTLSKHSYHGWKVLVNFQVVSESFEIRRAELDVLQHLAGVCDLYVLTQVESDVEEELVRNACEAAGLFALGLNRCKVLFCSTRKGKEAIGRQITPALYVDDDLATVEYLAAHLPHITLVDTSLPAAPIGSAEVSSEPAVHPHPTMQNVMVSPSLADFFRFLTSS
;
A
#
# COMPACT_ATOMS: atom_id res chain seq x y z
N SER A 1 68.04 18.26 -61.59
CA SER A 1 67.74 19.51 -62.30
C SER A 1 67.31 20.57 -61.33
N HIS A 2 68.04 21.67 -61.36
CA HIS A 2 67.80 22.91 -60.61
C HIS A 2 66.46 23.58 -60.94
N ALA A 3 65.90 24.22 -59.91
CA ALA A 3 65.23 25.53 -59.82
C ALA A 3 64.10 25.85 -60.84
N HIS A 4 62.98 26.49 -60.47
CA HIS A 4 62.89 27.89 -60.03
C HIS A 4 61.43 28.23 -59.61
N HIS A 5 61.29 29.42 -59.00
CA HIS A 5 60.10 30.27 -58.82
C HIS A 5 59.40 30.17 -57.46
N CYS A 6 59.69 31.11 -56.54
CA CYS A 6 59.14 32.49 -56.43
C CYS A 6 57.81 32.47 -55.67
N ALA A 7 57.47 33.39 -54.79
CA ALA A 7 58.15 34.49 -54.12
C ALA A 7 57.24 34.80 -52.91
N PHE A 8 57.84 35.23 -51.80
CA PHE A 8 57.17 35.63 -50.59
C PHE A 8 57.11 37.16 -50.61
N GLU A 9 55.91 37.74 -50.64
CA GLU A 9 55.68 39.16 -50.39
C GLU A 9 54.45 39.29 -49.50
N ILE A 10 54.68 39.84 -48.32
CA ILE A 10 53.71 40.11 -47.26
C ILE A 10 52.98 41.40 -47.62
N ASP A 11 51.66 41.45 -47.50
CA ASP A 11 51.02 42.72 -47.17
C ASP A 11 49.76 42.56 -46.28
N GLU A 12 49.53 43.62 -45.52
CA GLU A 12 48.87 43.79 -44.23
C GLU A 12 47.51 43.11 -43.94
N MET A 13 47.40 42.57 -42.71
CA MET A 13 46.12 42.23 -42.08
C MET A 13 45.50 43.43 -41.34
N PRO A 14 44.29 43.89 -41.69
CA PRO A 14 43.52 44.79 -40.84
C PRO A 14 42.86 44.01 -39.69
N LYS A 15 43.04 44.46 -38.44
CA LYS A 15 42.33 43.95 -37.26
C LYS A 15 40.94 44.60 -37.14
N PRO A 16 39.83 43.87 -37.22
CA PRO A 16 38.55 44.36 -36.70
C PRO A 16 38.38 44.01 -35.22
N LYS A 17 38.13 45.06 -34.44
CA LYS A 17 37.73 45.04 -33.04
C LYS A 17 36.32 44.48 -32.92
N GLY A 18 36.20 43.19 -32.60
CA GLY A 18 34.94 42.54 -32.23
C GLY A 18 34.80 42.52 -30.71
N LYS A 19 33.89 43.33 -30.19
CA LYS A 19 33.48 43.39 -28.78
C LYS A 19 32.68 42.12 -28.48
N TRP A 20 33.23 41.22 -27.67
CA TRP A 20 32.55 40.00 -27.24
C TRP A 20 31.46 40.38 -26.24
N GLU A 21 30.23 40.50 -26.72
CA GLU A 21 29.03 40.62 -25.88
C GLU A 21 28.81 39.26 -25.18
N SER A 22 29.28 39.14 -23.94
CA SER A 22 28.99 37.98 -23.08
C SER A 22 27.49 37.96 -22.79
N LYS A 23 26.77 36.97 -23.34
CA LYS A 23 25.36 36.74 -23.03
C LYS A 23 25.18 36.50 -21.53
N PRO A 24 24.11 37.04 -20.92
CA PRO A 24 23.84 36.88 -19.50
C PRO A 24 23.68 35.40 -19.17
N GLU A 25 24.36 35.05 -18.09
CA GLU A 25 24.54 33.74 -17.50
C GLU A 25 23.21 32.97 -17.40
N ASP A 26 23.19 31.72 -17.84
CA ASP A 26 22.02 30.83 -17.78
C ASP A 26 21.74 30.37 -16.34
N TRP A 27 21.21 31.27 -15.50
CA TRP A 27 20.73 30.90 -14.14
C TRP A 27 19.64 29.81 -14.21
N GLY A 28 18.91 29.69 -15.32
CA GLY A 28 17.82 28.71 -15.48
C GLY A 28 18.26 27.24 -15.44
N LEU A 29 19.46 26.90 -15.92
CA LEU A 29 19.94 25.50 -15.93
C LEU A 29 20.34 25.00 -14.54
N GLY A 30 20.87 25.89 -13.69
CA GLY A 30 21.25 25.55 -12.32
C GLY A 30 20.04 25.14 -11.48
N TRP A 31 18.93 25.87 -11.57
CA TRP A 31 17.71 25.56 -10.82
C TRP A 31 17.06 24.24 -11.27
N LEU A 32 17.12 23.90 -12.56
CA LEU A 32 16.60 22.63 -13.06
C LEU A 32 17.33 21.42 -12.46
N ALA A 33 18.66 21.50 -12.30
CA ALA A 33 19.43 20.44 -11.66
C ALA A 33 19.06 20.28 -10.17
N VAL A 34 18.81 21.39 -9.46
CA VAL A 34 18.35 21.37 -8.06
C VAL A 34 16.95 20.76 -7.96
N ILE A 35 16.02 21.16 -8.82
CA ILE A 35 14.65 20.63 -8.84
C ILE A 35 14.65 19.13 -9.15
N LEU A 36 15.41 18.68 -10.15
CA LEU A 36 15.55 17.26 -10.47
C LEU A 36 16.21 16.47 -9.34
N GLY A 37 17.17 17.07 -8.64
CA GLY A 37 17.80 16.50 -7.44
C GLY A 37 16.81 16.35 -6.28
N VAL A 38 16.00 17.38 -6.01
CA VAL A 38 14.96 17.36 -4.97
C VAL A 38 13.85 16.37 -5.32
N ILE A 39 13.40 16.31 -6.58
CA ILE A 39 12.40 15.33 -7.03
C ILE A 39 12.97 13.91 -6.92
N SER A 40 14.21 13.67 -7.36
CA SER A 40 14.87 12.36 -7.20
C SER A 40 15.06 12.00 -5.74
N LEU A 41 15.41 12.95 -4.86
CA LEU A 41 15.57 12.72 -3.43
C LEU A 41 14.22 12.47 -2.74
N TYR A 42 13.17 13.20 -3.12
CA TYR A 42 11.81 13.01 -2.63
C TYR A 42 11.26 11.65 -3.06
N LEU A 43 11.45 11.28 -4.33
CA LEU A 43 11.13 9.94 -4.82
C LEU A 43 11.99 8.87 -4.15
N TYR A 44 13.28 9.12 -3.91
CA TYR A 44 14.15 8.19 -3.18
C TYR A 44 13.70 8.00 -1.74
N LEU A 45 13.33 9.06 -1.02
CA LEU A 45 12.84 8.98 0.36
C LEU A 45 11.46 8.33 0.45
N THR A 46 10.61 8.48 -0.57
CA THR A 46 9.29 7.83 -0.62
C THR A 46 9.34 6.40 -1.16
N THR A 47 10.36 6.05 -1.97
CA THR A 47 10.50 4.69 -2.56
C THR A 47 11.48 3.79 -1.82
N LYS A 48 12.48 4.35 -1.12
CA LYS A 48 13.35 3.57 -0.24
C LYS A 48 12.80 3.55 1.17
N ASN A 49 11.93 2.58 1.39
CA ASN A 49 11.93 1.83 2.63
C ASN A 49 12.37 0.37 2.38
N PRO A 50 13.65 0.08 2.06
CA PRO A 50 14.11 -1.29 1.97
C PRO A 50 14.94 -1.67 3.21
N ARG A 51 14.41 -2.68 3.90
CA ARG A 51 15.17 -3.79 4.48
C ARG A 51 15.91 -3.50 5.80
N ARG A 52 15.31 -3.97 6.91
CA ARG A 52 16.11 -4.71 7.89
C ARG A 52 16.10 -6.20 7.56
N ARG A 53 17.21 -6.64 6.97
CA ARG A 53 17.74 -8.00 7.11
C ARG A 53 17.66 -8.42 8.58
N ARG A 54 17.09 -9.59 8.85
CA ARG A 54 17.61 -10.43 9.93
C ARG A 54 17.92 -11.81 9.37
N ARG A 55 19.17 -11.97 8.95
CA ARG A 55 19.88 -13.25 9.08
C ARG A 55 19.99 -13.53 10.57
N GLN A 56 19.36 -14.58 11.07
CA GLN A 56 19.88 -15.39 12.17
C GLN A 56 19.37 -16.84 12.02
N LEU A 57 20.19 -17.70 11.41
CA LEU A 57 20.56 -18.98 12.01
C LEU A 57 21.99 -18.77 12.56
N PRO A 58 22.36 -19.28 13.75
CA PRO A 58 22.51 -20.73 13.94
C PRO A 58 22.09 -21.30 15.32
N GLY A 59 21.82 -22.61 15.28
CA GLY A 59 21.77 -23.66 16.30
C GLY A 59 21.84 -23.39 17.81
N SER A 60 20.98 -24.07 18.57
CA SER A 60 21.34 -25.08 19.59
C SER A 60 20.06 -25.71 20.19
N GLY A 61 20.08 -27.02 20.41
CA GLY A 61 18.96 -27.82 20.92
C GLY A 61 18.74 -27.73 22.44
N PRO A 62 18.10 -28.75 23.06
CA PRO A 62 16.73 -28.64 23.58
C PRO A 62 16.68 -28.49 25.10
N ARG A 63 15.59 -27.93 25.62
CA ARG A 63 15.23 -28.12 27.04
C ARG A 63 13.72 -28.18 27.22
N GLN A 64 13.25 -29.40 27.49
CA GLN A 64 11.97 -29.72 28.09
C GLN A 64 11.77 -28.94 29.39
N GLY A 65 10.59 -28.35 29.53
CA GLY A 65 10.10 -27.74 30.76
C GLY A 65 8.59 -27.66 30.69
N ASN A 66 7.92 -28.70 31.22
CA ASN A 66 6.49 -28.71 31.48
C ASN A 66 6.14 -27.54 32.43
N ALA A 67 5.19 -26.70 32.03
CA ALA A 67 4.31 -26.01 32.95
C ALA A 67 3.05 -25.57 32.20
N THR A 68 1.94 -26.12 32.67
CA THR A 68 0.57 -25.70 32.48
C THR A 68 0.43 -24.17 32.46
N ASN A 69 -0.24 -23.63 31.45
CA ASN A 69 -1.32 -22.64 31.60
C ASN A 69 -1.94 -22.37 30.24
N ALA A 70 -3.27 -22.47 30.21
CA ALA A 70 -4.10 -21.98 29.12
C ALA A 70 -3.86 -20.47 28.96
N ALA A 71 -3.01 -20.12 28.01
CA ALA A 71 -2.94 -18.79 27.46
C ALA A 71 -3.57 -18.88 26.07
N SER A 72 -4.82 -18.44 25.99
CA SER A 72 -5.45 -18.03 24.74
C SER A 72 -4.41 -17.26 23.94
N SER A 73 -4.09 -17.78 22.76
CA SER A 73 -3.12 -17.16 21.86
C SER A 73 -3.74 -15.91 21.25
N SER A 74 -3.91 -14.85 22.05
CA SER A 74 -4.06 -13.50 21.53
C SER A 74 -2.69 -13.11 21.04
N THR A 75 -2.50 -13.12 19.73
CA THR A 75 -1.44 -12.38 19.06
C THR A 75 -1.67 -10.91 19.43
N THR A 76 -1.06 -10.48 20.54
CA THR A 76 -1.07 -9.08 20.96
C THR A 76 -0.37 -8.30 19.87
N LEU A 77 -1.16 -7.61 19.04
CA LEU A 77 -0.66 -6.72 18.02
C LEU A 77 0.00 -5.55 18.77
N SER A 78 1.31 -5.68 19.03
CA SER A 78 2.02 -4.75 19.90
C SER A 78 2.02 -3.37 19.24
N LYS A 79 1.25 -2.42 19.78
CA LYS A 79 1.34 -0.95 19.62
C LYS A 79 2.17 -0.45 18.43
N HIS A 80 1.90 -0.97 17.23
CA HIS A 80 2.67 -0.64 16.05
C HIS A 80 2.01 0.60 15.47
N SER A 81 2.76 1.70 15.41
CA SER A 81 2.35 2.83 14.58
C SER A 81 2.15 2.29 13.17
N TYR A 82 0.91 2.34 12.68
CA TYR A 82 0.51 1.86 11.35
C TYR A 82 1.15 2.66 10.20
N HIS A 83 2.01 3.64 10.52
CA HIS A 83 2.70 4.45 9.54
C HIS A 83 3.51 3.61 8.55
N GLY A 84 3.19 3.78 7.27
CA GLY A 84 3.85 3.11 6.17
C GLY A 84 3.44 1.65 5.96
N TRP A 85 2.43 1.15 6.66
CA TRP A 85 1.83 -0.15 6.34
C TRP A 85 1.07 -0.06 5.02
N LYS A 86 1.30 -1.05 4.15
CA LYS A 86 0.42 -1.28 3.00
C LYS A 86 -0.85 -1.93 3.49
N VAL A 87 -1.97 -1.24 3.35
CA VAL A 87 -3.28 -1.76 3.75
C VAL A 87 -4.11 -1.92 2.48
N LEU A 88 -4.66 -3.11 2.27
CA LEU A 88 -5.53 -3.42 1.13
C LEU A 88 -6.92 -3.78 1.65
N VAL A 89 -7.91 -2.96 1.30
CA VAL A 89 -9.30 -3.13 1.75
C VAL A 89 -10.17 -3.45 0.55
N ASN A 90 -10.97 -4.52 0.63
CA ASN A 90 -12.04 -4.76 -0.33
C ASN A 90 -13.12 -3.67 -0.17
N PHE A 91 -13.49 -2.98 -1.25
CA PHE A 91 -14.48 -1.91 -1.20
C PHE A 91 -15.86 -2.37 -0.73
N GLN A 92 -16.22 -3.62 -1.01
CA GLN A 92 -17.49 -4.21 -0.55
C GLN A 92 -17.60 -4.25 0.98
N VAL A 93 -16.45 -4.38 1.66
CA VAL A 93 -16.39 -4.32 3.13
C VAL A 93 -16.83 -2.96 3.65
N VAL A 94 -16.60 -1.86 2.93
CA VAL A 94 -16.85 -0.50 3.43
C VAL A 94 -18.06 0.17 2.80
N SER A 95 -18.67 -0.44 1.78
CA SER A 95 -19.76 0.15 1.01
C SER A 95 -21.07 -0.60 1.15
N GLU A 96 -22.16 0.15 0.99
CA GLU A 96 -23.50 -0.36 0.71
C GLU A 96 -23.95 0.31 -0.58
N SER A 97 -24.19 -0.47 -1.63
CA SER A 97 -24.64 0.07 -2.94
C SER A 97 -23.76 1.21 -3.50
N PHE A 98 -22.43 1.07 -3.41
CA PHE A 98 -21.44 2.08 -3.83
C PHE A 98 -21.39 3.37 -3.00
N GLU A 99 -22.02 3.42 -1.82
CA GLU A 99 -21.83 4.48 -0.84
C GLU A 99 -21.04 3.96 0.36
N ILE A 100 -20.00 4.69 0.79
CA ILE A 100 -19.22 4.29 1.97
C ILE A 100 -20.06 4.49 3.23
N ARG A 101 -20.22 3.42 4.03
CA ARG A 101 -21.00 3.46 5.26
C ARG A 101 -20.36 4.45 6.24
N ARG A 102 -21.19 5.28 6.88
CA ARG A 102 -20.72 6.31 7.84
C ARG A 102 -19.85 5.74 8.96
N ALA A 103 -20.17 4.53 9.44
CA ALA A 103 -19.40 3.87 10.49
C ALA A 103 -17.96 3.55 10.07
N GLU A 104 -17.73 3.31 8.78
CA GLU A 104 -16.44 2.93 8.22
C GLU A 104 -15.65 4.14 7.69
N LEU A 105 -16.35 5.24 7.40
CA LEU A 105 -15.77 6.45 6.80
C LEU A 105 -14.62 7.00 7.64
N ASP A 106 -14.82 7.20 8.94
CA ASP A 106 -13.81 7.79 9.83
C ASP A 106 -12.53 6.94 9.86
N VAL A 107 -12.70 5.61 9.88
CA VAL A 107 -11.58 4.67 9.89
C VAL A 107 -10.85 4.66 8.55
N LEU A 108 -11.59 4.67 7.44
CA LEU A 108 -11.00 4.68 6.11
C LEU A 108 -10.25 5.98 5.83
N GLN A 109 -10.80 7.11 6.26
CA GLN A 109 -10.16 8.42 6.21
C GLN A 109 -8.88 8.46 7.05
N HIS A 110 -8.92 7.90 8.27
CA HIS A 110 -7.74 7.79 9.11
C HIS A 110 -6.66 6.93 8.45
N LEU A 111 -7.03 5.76 7.92
CA LEU A 111 -6.11 4.87 7.19
C LEU A 111 -5.51 5.56 5.96
N ALA A 112 -6.28 6.31 5.20
CA ALA A 112 -5.79 7.05 4.04
C ALA A 112 -4.72 8.10 4.42
N GLY A 113 -4.83 8.69 5.61
CA GLY A 113 -3.88 9.71 6.11
C GLY A 113 -2.59 9.16 6.70
N VAL A 114 -2.59 7.92 7.21
CA VAL A 114 -1.43 7.36 7.94
C VAL A 114 -0.78 6.15 7.26
N CYS A 115 -1.53 5.42 6.44
CA CYS A 115 -1.11 4.18 5.78
C CYS A 115 -0.92 4.37 4.26
N ASP A 116 -0.23 3.41 3.65
CA ASP A 116 -0.24 3.22 2.21
C ASP A 116 -1.50 2.42 1.81
N LEU A 117 -2.63 3.13 1.67
CA LEU A 117 -3.94 2.52 1.44
C LEU A 117 -4.16 2.15 -0.03
N TYR A 118 -4.68 0.95 -0.23
CA TYR A 118 -5.19 0.41 -1.49
C TYR A 118 -6.64 -0.01 -1.30
N VAL A 119 -7.48 0.33 -2.28
CA VAL A 119 -8.87 -0.10 -2.36
C VAL A 119 -8.98 -1.05 -3.54
N LEU A 120 -9.54 -2.24 -3.33
CA LEU A 120 -9.75 -3.23 -4.38
C LEU A 120 -11.22 -3.62 -4.42
N THR A 121 -11.78 -3.78 -5.59
CA THR A 121 -13.16 -4.26 -5.72
C THR A 121 -13.31 -5.15 -6.94
N GLN A 122 -14.27 -6.06 -6.86
CA GLN A 122 -14.72 -6.79 -8.03
C GLN A 122 -15.88 -6.02 -8.69
N VAL A 123 -15.79 -5.79 -10.00
CA VAL A 123 -16.77 -5.04 -10.80
C VAL A 123 -16.97 -5.71 -12.15
N GLU A 124 -18.14 -5.54 -12.74
CA GLU A 124 -18.50 -6.12 -14.04
C GLU A 124 -18.50 -5.10 -15.18
N SER A 125 -18.45 -3.80 -14.87
CA SER A 125 -18.47 -2.74 -15.88
C SER A 125 -17.67 -1.49 -15.49
N ASP A 126 -17.27 -0.73 -16.50
CA ASP A 126 -16.60 0.58 -16.33
C ASP A 126 -17.49 1.60 -15.60
N VAL A 127 -18.82 1.44 -15.67
CA VAL A 127 -19.78 2.27 -14.94
C VAL A 127 -19.62 2.05 -13.43
N GLU A 128 -19.48 0.80 -13.00
CA GLU A 128 -19.25 0.47 -11.60
C GLU A 128 -17.87 0.95 -11.12
N GLU A 129 -16.83 0.88 -11.96
CA GLU A 129 -15.53 1.47 -11.63
C GLU A 129 -15.67 2.96 -11.31
N GLU A 130 -16.41 3.69 -12.15
CA GLU A 130 -16.61 5.12 -11.99
C GLU A 130 -17.44 5.44 -10.74
N LEU A 131 -18.46 4.63 -10.43
CA LEU A 131 -19.22 4.75 -9.18
C LEU A 131 -18.33 4.60 -7.94
N VAL A 132 -17.44 3.61 -7.93
CA VAL A 132 -16.50 3.38 -6.82
C VAL A 132 -15.51 4.54 -6.68
N ARG A 133 -15.00 5.08 -7.80
CA ARG A 133 -14.11 6.25 -7.77
C ARG A 133 -14.83 7.47 -7.22
N ASN A 134 -16.05 7.72 -7.67
CA ASN A 134 -16.88 8.82 -7.18
C ASN A 134 -17.23 8.67 -5.70
N ALA A 135 -17.47 7.46 -5.23
CA ALA A 135 -17.68 7.18 -3.80
C ALA A 135 -16.43 7.52 -2.97
N CYS A 136 -15.25 7.11 -3.42
CA CYS A 136 -13.99 7.44 -2.78
C CYS A 136 -13.72 8.96 -2.77
N GLU A 137 -14.12 9.65 -3.84
CA GLU A 137 -14.02 11.11 -3.96
C GLU A 137 -14.98 11.84 -3.03
N ALA A 138 -16.25 11.45 -3.00
CA ALA A 138 -17.27 12.00 -2.11
C ALA A 138 -16.92 11.78 -0.63
N ALA A 139 -16.26 10.66 -0.31
CA ALA A 139 -15.71 10.36 1.01
C ALA A 139 -14.44 11.15 1.36
N GLY A 140 -13.89 11.94 0.43
CA GLY A 140 -12.70 12.76 0.65
C GLY A 140 -11.39 11.95 0.77
N LEU A 141 -11.38 10.66 0.40
CA LEU A 141 -10.22 9.80 0.60
C LEU A 141 -9.00 10.27 -0.20
N PHE A 142 -9.22 10.79 -1.42
CA PHE A 142 -8.15 11.31 -2.26
C PHE A 142 -7.50 12.58 -1.68
N ALA A 143 -8.27 13.41 -1.00
CA ALA A 143 -7.74 14.60 -0.32
C ALA A 143 -6.90 14.25 0.90
N LEU A 144 -7.13 13.07 1.49
CA LEU A 144 -6.46 12.60 2.69
C LEU A 144 -5.23 11.73 2.41
N GLY A 145 -4.96 11.36 1.15
CA GLY A 145 -3.73 10.66 0.77
C GLY A 145 -3.91 9.38 -0.04
N LEU A 146 -5.15 8.90 -0.23
CA LEU A 146 -5.40 7.80 -1.15
C LEU A 146 -5.02 8.22 -2.57
N ASN A 147 -4.16 7.45 -3.24
CA ASN A 147 -3.81 7.72 -4.63
C ASN A 147 -4.88 7.09 -5.55
N ARG A 148 -5.39 7.84 -6.52
CA ARG A 148 -6.38 7.34 -7.50
C ARG A 148 -5.90 6.07 -8.24
N CYS A 149 -4.60 5.93 -8.48
CA CYS A 149 -4.00 4.73 -9.08
C CYS A 149 -3.97 3.50 -8.15
N LYS A 150 -4.36 3.65 -6.88
CA LYS A 150 -4.47 2.57 -5.88
C LYS A 150 -5.91 2.16 -5.61
N VAL A 151 -6.86 2.70 -6.39
CA VAL A 151 -8.21 2.14 -6.51
C VAL A 151 -8.16 1.15 -7.66
N LEU A 152 -8.21 -0.14 -7.31
CA LEU A 152 -7.95 -1.27 -8.19
C LEU A 152 -9.24 -2.03 -8.44
N PHE A 153 -9.34 -2.55 -9.66
CA PHE A 153 -10.53 -3.23 -10.14
C PHE A 153 -10.15 -4.58 -10.71
N CYS A 154 -11.05 -5.54 -10.58
CA CYS A 154 -10.95 -6.82 -11.24
C CYS A 154 -12.35 -7.36 -11.54
N SER A 155 -12.49 -8.24 -12.52
CA SER A 155 -13.79 -8.85 -12.86
C SER A 155 -14.01 -10.22 -12.21
N THR A 156 -12.97 -10.78 -11.57
CA THR A 156 -13.01 -12.14 -11.03
C THR A 156 -12.36 -12.22 -9.65
N ARG A 157 -12.84 -13.15 -8.82
CA ARG A 157 -12.23 -13.49 -7.54
C ARG A 157 -10.75 -13.89 -7.66
N LYS A 158 -10.39 -14.66 -8.69
CA LYS A 158 -8.98 -14.99 -8.96
C LYS A 158 -8.13 -13.75 -9.27
N GLY A 159 -8.72 -12.76 -9.93
CA GLY A 159 -8.08 -11.45 -10.12
C GLY A 159 -7.84 -10.75 -8.79
N LYS A 160 -8.83 -10.75 -7.90
CA LYS A 160 -8.72 -10.21 -6.53
C LYS A 160 -7.58 -10.87 -5.75
N GLU A 161 -7.54 -12.20 -5.73
CA GLU A 161 -6.47 -13.01 -5.12
C GLU A 161 -5.08 -12.68 -5.70
N ALA A 162 -4.96 -12.60 -7.04
CA ALA A 162 -3.70 -12.31 -7.71
C ALA A 162 -3.18 -10.91 -7.36
N ILE A 163 -4.06 -9.89 -7.35
CA ILE A 163 -3.72 -8.52 -6.97
C ILE A 163 -3.26 -8.48 -5.50
N GLY A 164 -4.01 -9.12 -4.59
CA GLY A 164 -3.65 -9.20 -3.17
C GLY A 164 -2.24 -9.76 -2.95
N ARG A 165 -1.90 -10.84 -3.68
CA ARG A 165 -0.55 -11.44 -3.64
C ARG A 165 0.53 -10.54 -4.22
N GLN A 166 0.25 -9.79 -5.29
CA GLN A 166 1.24 -8.91 -5.92
C GLN A 166 1.54 -7.67 -5.06
N ILE A 167 0.52 -7.12 -4.40
CA ILE A 167 0.68 -5.95 -3.51
C ILE A 167 1.45 -6.34 -2.25
N THR A 168 1.26 -7.57 -1.76
CA THR A 168 1.79 -8.05 -0.47
C THR A 168 1.50 -7.07 0.67
N PRO A 169 0.22 -6.76 0.94
CA PRO A 169 -0.12 -5.81 1.99
C PRO A 169 0.30 -6.36 3.36
N ALA A 170 0.61 -5.44 4.28
CA ALA A 170 0.79 -5.77 5.69
C ALA A 170 -0.55 -6.16 6.34
N LEU A 171 -1.66 -5.60 5.85
CA LEU A 171 -3.02 -5.92 6.29
C LEU A 171 -3.93 -6.05 5.07
N TYR A 172 -4.60 -7.19 4.95
CA TYR A 172 -5.66 -7.42 3.96
C TYR A 172 -7.01 -7.50 4.67
N VAL A 173 -8.01 -6.79 4.17
CA VAL A 173 -9.38 -6.81 4.72
C VAL A 173 -10.36 -7.18 3.61
N ASP A 174 -11.17 -8.20 3.82
CA ASP A 174 -12.12 -8.73 2.84
C ASP A 174 -13.33 -9.34 3.55
N ASP A 175 -14.45 -9.49 2.85
CA ASP A 175 -15.69 -10.12 3.32
C ASP A 175 -15.87 -11.54 2.74
N ASP A 176 -15.17 -11.86 1.65
CA ASP A 176 -15.22 -13.20 1.04
C ASP A 176 -14.25 -14.17 1.73
N LEU A 177 -14.82 -15.12 2.49
CA LEU A 177 -14.08 -16.18 3.18
C LEU A 177 -13.14 -16.92 2.23
N ALA A 178 -13.60 -17.33 1.05
CA ALA A 178 -12.79 -18.13 0.13
C ALA A 178 -11.51 -17.41 -0.32
N THR A 179 -11.60 -16.09 -0.57
CA THR A 179 -10.44 -15.26 -0.88
C THR A 179 -9.49 -15.16 0.32
N VAL A 180 -10.03 -14.98 1.52
CA VAL A 180 -9.27 -14.92 2.77
C VAL A 180 -8.49 -16.20 3.02
N GLU A 181 -9.12 -17.37 2.89
CA GLU A 181 -8.43 -18.66 3.13
C GLU A 181 -7.27 -18.85 2.15
N TYR A 182 -7.48 -18.50 0.89
CA TYR A 182 -6.44 -18.57 -0.14
C TYR A 182 -5.25 -17.66 0.18
N LEU A 183 -5.52 -16.42 0.61
CA LEU A 183 -4.49 -15.44 0.89
C LEU A 183 -3.80 -15.62 2.25
N ALA A 184 -4.41 -16.35 3.19
CA ALA A 184 -3.88 -16.56 4.55
C ALA A 184 -2.48 -17.19 4.55
N ALA A 185 -2.17 -18.06 3.57
CA ALA A 185 -0.84 -18.64 3.43
C ALA A 185 0.22 -17.66 2.88
N HIS A 186 -0.18 -16.49 2.40
CA HIS A 186 0.66 -15.55 1.67
C HIS A 186 0.86 -14.21 2.38
N LEU A 187 -0.06 -13.82 3.26
CA LEU A 187 -0.08 -12.49 3.87
C LEU A 187 0.07 -12.56 5.39
N PRO A 188 0.71 -11.54 6.02
CA PRO A 188 1.01 -11.58 7.44
C PRO A 188 -0.22 -11.36 8.33
N HIS A 189 -1.13 -10.46 7.95
CA HIS A 189 -2.35 -10.17 8.69
C HIS A 189 -3.53 -10.08 7.73
N ILE A 190 -4.58 -10.84 8.02
CA ILE A 190 -5.83 -10.81 7.27
C ILE A 190 -7.00 -10.62 8.22
N THR A 191 -7.95 -9.80 7.81
CA THR A 191 -9.21 -9.61 8.52
C THR A 191 -10.36 -10.01 7.62
N LEU A 192 -11.16 -10.96 8.08
CA LEU A 192 -12.45 -11.28 7.50
C LEU A 192 -13.52 -10.42 8.17
N VAL A 193 -14.21 -9.59 7.39
CA VAL A 193 -15.36 -8.83 7.86
C VAL A 193 -16.63 -9.57 7.49
N ASP A 194 -17.27 -10.15 8.49
CA ASP A 194 -18.55 -10.83 8.30
C ASP A 194 -19.70 -9.84 8.54
N THR A 195 -20.17 -9.24 7.46
CA THR A 195 -21.31 -8.30 7.46
C THR A 195 -22.66 -9.01 7.61
N SER A 196 -22.69 -10.35 7.59
CA SER A 196 -23.90 -11.16 7.81
C SER A 196 -24.18 -11.44 9.28
N LEU A 197 -23.18 -11.26 10.15
CA LEU A 197 -23.36 -11.30 11.60
C LEU A 197 -24.03 -10.01 12.06
N PRO A 198 -25.25 -10.06 12.64
CA PRO A 198 -25.85 -8.87 13.23
C PRO A 198 -24.91 -8.34 14.31
N ALA A 199 -24.67 -7.02 14.30
CA ALA A 199 -23.93 -6.33 15.36
C ALA A 199 -24.57 -6.65 16.71
N ALA A 200 -24.03 -7.66 17.41
CA ALA A 200 -24.69 -8.20 18.57
C ALA A 200 -24.72 -7.12 19.67
N PRO A 201 -25.87 -6.88 20.31
CA PRO A 201 -25.90 -6.15 21.55
C PRO A 201 -25.12 -6.98 22.58
N ILE A 202 -24.29 -6.31 23.38
CA ILE A 202 -23.58 -6.92 24.50
C ILE A 202 -24.62 -7.58 25.43
N GLY A 203 -24.75 -8.91 25.37
CA GLY A 203 -25.71 -9.66 26.20
C GLY A 203 -25.93 -11.11 25.76
N SER A 204 -25.10 -12.00 26.32
CA SER A 204 -25.38 -13.40 26.73
C SER A 204 -26.30 -14.35 25.92
N ALA A 205 -25.68 -15.47 25.48
CA ALA A 205 -26.24 -16.84 25.29
C ALA A 205 -27.27 -17.05 24.14
N GLU A 206 -27.39 -18.16 23.40
CA GLU A 206 -26.86 -19.53 23.48
C GLU A 206 -27.10 -20.25 22.10
N VAL A 207 -26.14 -21.10 21.69
CA VAL A 207 -26.19 -22.38 20.94
C VAL A 207 -27.26 -22.66 19.85
N SER A 208 -26.77 -23.03 18.64
CA SER A 208 -27.35 -24.11 17.81
C SER A 208 -26.28 -24.74 16.90
N SER A 209 -26.43 -26.03 16.60
CA SER A 209 -25.39 -27.06 16.38
C SER A 209 -25.20 -27.57 14.93
N GLU A 210 -23.92 -27.85 14.59
CA GLU A 210 -23.35 -28.91 13.69
C GLU A 210 -23.61 -28.94 12.15
N PRO A 211 -22.78 -29.66 11.32
CA PRO A 211 -21.63 -30.52 11.64
C PRO A 211 -20.31 -30.27 10.86
N ALA A 212 -19.29 -30.99 11.34
CA ALA A 212 -17.88 -31.02 10.99
C ALA A 212 -17.47 -30.89 9.50
N VAL A 213 -16.56 -29.94 9.24
CA VAL A 213 -15.60 -29.99 8.14
C VAL A 213 -14.19 -29.93 8.74
N HIS A 214 -13.35 -30.84 8.28
CA HIS A 214 -11.98 -31.07 8.74
C HIS A 214 -11.13 -29.79 8.86
N PRO A 215 -10.26 -29.65 9.87
CA PRO A 215 -9.40 -28.49 10.01
C PRO A 215 -8.28 -28.54 8.97
N HIS A 216 -8.42 -27.73 7.90
CA HIS A 216 -7.32 -27.37 7.00
C HIS A 216 -6.42 -26.29 7.66
N PRO A 217 -5.17 -26.12 7.23
CA PRO A 217 -4.05 -25.75 8.10
C PRO A 217 -4.12 -24.30 8.59
N THR A 218 -4.05 -24.17 9.91
CA THR A 218 -3.45 -23.04 10.64
C THR A 218 -3.85 -21.63 10.18
N MET A 219 -5.13 -21.27 10.37
CA MET A 219 -5.62 -19.88 10.31
C MET A 219 -5.19 -19.06 11.56
N GLN A 220 -3.90 -19.02 11.88
CA GLN A 220 -3.42 -18.26 13.04
C GLN A 220 -3.32 -16.74 12.78
N ASN A 221 -3.43 -16.31 11.53
CA ASN A 221 -3.27 -14.92 11.09
C ASN A 221 -4.55 -14.28 10.54
N VAL A 222 -5.67 -15.00 10.57
CA VAL A 222 -6.99 -14.47 10.18
C VAL A 222 -7.72 -14.01 11.43
N MET A 223 -8.06 -12.73 11.47
CA MET A 223 -8.94 -12.16 12.49
C MET A 223 -10.33 -12.01 11.90
N VAL A 224 -11.36 -12.42 12.64
CA VAL A 224 -12.76 -12.21 12.23
C VAL A 224 -13.30 -11.01 13.00
N SER A 225 -13.97 -10.10 12.30
CA SER A 225 -14.60 -8.91 12.90
C SER A 225 -15.96 -8.63 12.27
N PRO A 226 -16.92 -8.09 13.02
CA PRO A 226 -18.24 -7.74 12.46
C PRO A 226 -18.22 -6.49 11.56
N SER A 227 -17.21 -5.62 11.72
CA SER A 227 -17.04 -4.41 10.91
C SER A 227 -15.57 -3.99 10.83
N LEU A 228 -15.22 -3.18 9.82
CA LEU A 228 -13.86 -2.61 9.73
C LEU A 228 -13.61 -1.65 10.90
N ALA A 229 -14.64 -0.90 11.33
CA ALA A 229 -14.60 -0.02 12.49
C ALA A 229 -14.26 -0.76 13.79
N ASP A 230 -14.89 -1.91 14.05
CA ASP A 230 -14.65 -2.67 15.27
C ASP A 230 -13.28 -3.34 15.26
N PHE A 231 -12.84 -3.84 14.10
CA PHE A 231 -11.46 -4.29 13.93
C PHE A 231 -10.46 -3.17 14.24
N PHE A 232 -10.69 -1.97 13.71
CA PHE A 232 -9.78 -0.84 13.93
C PHE A 232 -9.79 -0.35 15.38
N ARG A 233 -10.95 -0.37 16.06
CA ARG A 233 -11.04 -0.12 17.51
C ARG A 233 -10.25 -1.16 18.29
N PHE A 234 -10.39 -2.44 17.98
CA PHE A 234 -9.60 -3.50 18.62
C PHE A 234 -8.10 -3.23 18.45
N LEU A 235 -7.67 -2.92 17.22
CA LEU A 235 -6.30 -2.60 16.87
C LEU A 235 -5.71 -1.36 17.58
N THR A 236 -6.55 -0.39 17.98
CA THR A 236 -6.12 0.86 18.61
C THR A 236 -6.30 0.87 20.13
N SER A 237 -7.08 -0.07 20.67
CA SER A 237 -7.44 -0.16 22.10
C SER A 237 -6.39 -0.80 23.02
N SER A 238 -5.22 -1.23 22.51
CA SER A 238 -4.12 -1.88 23.28
C SER A 238 -2.88 -0.97 23.46
#